data_AF-A0A7D3YC83-F1
#
_entry.id   AF-A0A7D3YC83-F1
#
_cell.length_a   1.000
_cell.length_b   1.000
_cell.length_c   1.000
_cell.angle_alpha   90.00
_cell.angle_beta   90.00
_cell.angle_gamma   90.00
#
_symmetry.space_group_name_H-M   'P 1'
#
loop_
_entity.id
_entity.type
_entity.pdbx_description
1 polymer ?
#
loop_
_entity_poly.entity_id
_entity_poly.type
_entity_poly.pdbx_seq_one_letter_code
_entity_poly.pdbx_strand_id
1 'polypeptide(L)' 'MIGYRTQLYLPICLLLGGLLLMVADTIGRNIAEPEGVPTGVIVALIGAPYFIYLLSKQRNQVGRRA' A
#
# COMPACT_ATOMS: atom_id res chain seq x y z
N MET A 1 2.16 24.60 7.37
CA MET A 1 3.33 24.42 6.49
C MET A 1 3.88 23.02 6.74
N ILE A 2 3.66 22.08 5.81
CA ILE A 2 4.26 20.74 5.91
C ILE A 2 5.77 20.95 5.71
N GLY A 3 6.58 20.66 6.72
CA GLY A 3 8.01 20.99 6.73
C GLY A 3 8.84 20.21 5.71
N TYR A 4 10.02 20.74 5.38
CA TYR A 4 11.06 20.17 4.50
C TYR A 4 11.25 18.65 4.64
N ARG A 5 11.08 18.11 5.85
CA ARG A 5 11.18 16.67 6.13
C ARG A 5 10.22 15.80 5.30
N THR A 6 9.01 16.26 4.99
CA THR A 6 8.06 15.46 4.18
C THR A 6 8.50 15.38 2.72
N GLN A 7 9.16 16.41 2.18
CA GLN A 7 9.66 16.40 0.79
C GLN A 7 10.71 15.31 0.55
N LEU A 8 11.47 14.93 1.59
CA LEU A 8 12.38 13.78 1.53
C LEU A 8 11.66 12.43 1.45
N TYR A 9 10.46 12.31 2.02
CA TYR A 9 9.65 11.09 1.96
C TYR A 9 8.81 10.98 0.68
N LEU A 10 8.50 12.10 0.02
CA LEU A 10 7.76 12.10 -1.25
C LEU A 10 8.38 11.20 -2.35
N PRO A 11 9.68 11.27 -2.67
CA PRO A 11 10.26 10.38 -3.70
C PRO A 11 10.20 8.91 -3.28
N ILE A 12 10.35 8.62 -1.98
CA ILE A 12 10.26 7.24 -1.46
C ILE A 12 8.83 6.71 -1.59
N CYS A 13 7.82 7.52 -1.23
CA CYS A 13 6.43 7.16 -1.38
C CYS A 13 6.04 6.98 -2.85
N LEU A 14 6.56 7.83 -3.74
CA LEU A 14 6.36 7.72 -5.19
C LEU A 14 6.94 6.41 -5.73
N LEU A 15 8.19 6.09 -5.38
CA LEU A 15 8.85 4.85 -5.80
C LEU A 15 8.16 3.61 -5.25
N LEU A 16 7.82 3.60 -3.96
CA LEU A 16 7.12 2.46 -3.34
C LEU A 16 5.72 2.27 -3.92
N GLY A 17 4.95 3.34 -4.10
CA GLY A 17 3.62 3.27 -4.71
C GLY A 17 3.67 2.82 -6.16
N GLY A 18 4.61 3.37 -6.94
CA GLY A 18 4.84 2.98 -8.34
C GLY A 18 5.27 1.52 -8.48
N LEU A 19 6.18 1.05 -7.62
CA LEU A 19 6.63 -0.35 -7.63
C LEU A 19 5.51 -1.32 -7.24
N LEU A 20 4.72 -0.98 -6.21
CA LEU A 20 3.56 -1.78 -5.81
C LEU A 20 2.54 -1.88 -6.95
N LEU A 21 2.25 -0.76 -7.61
CA LEU A 21 1.31 -0.72 -8.74
C LEU A 21 1.83 -1.51 -9.94
N MET A 22 3.13 -1.40 -10.27
CA MET A 22 3.76 -2.15 -11.36
C MET A 22 3.67 -3.67 -11.14
N VAL A 23 3.90 -4.13 -9.90
CA VAL A 23 3.76 -5.54 -9.54
C VAL A 23 2.30 -5.98 -9.65
N ALA A 24 1.37 -5.18 -9.14
CA ALA A 24 -0.06 -5.48 -9.24
C ALA A 24 -0.55 -5.54 -10.69
N ASP A 25 -0.07 -4.65 -11.57
CA ASP A 25 -0.44 -4.61 -12.99
C ASP A 25 0.12 -5.85 -13.73
N THR A 26 1.34 -6.25 -13.39
CA THR A 26 1.96 -7.46 -13.94
C THR A 26 1.17 -8.70 -13.54
N ILE A 27 0.76 -8.81 -12.27
CA ILE A 27 -0.03 -9.95 -11.79
C ILE A 27 -1.43 -9.93 -12.42
N GLY A 28 -2.09 -8.77 -12.52
CA GLY A 28 -3.41 -8.65 -13.10
C GLY A 28 -3.47 -9.03 -14.58
N ARG A 29 -2.44 -8.65 -15.34
CA ARG A 29 -2.30 -9.05 -16.75
C ARG A 29 -1.95 -10.53 -16.93
N ASN A 30 -1.20 -11.13 -16.01
CA ASN A 30 -0.84 -12.56 -16.09
C ASN A 30 -1.99 -13.49 -15.68
N ILE A 31 -2.88 -13.06 -14.79
CA ILE A 31 -3.98 -13.89 -14.27
C ILE A 31 -5.26 -13.74 -15.11
N ALA A 32 -5.46 -12.63 -15.82
CA ALA A 32 -6.71 -12.31 -16.49
C ALA A 32 -6.56 -12.07 -18.00
N GLU A 33 -6.64 -13.14 -18.80
CA GLU A 33 -7.15 -13.07 -20.18
C GLU A 33 -8.70 -13.08 -20.13
N PRO A 34 -9.46 -12.54 -21.10
CA PRO A 34 -9.39 -11.27 -21.81
C PRO A 34 -10.16 -10.13 -21.10
N GLU A 35 -10.86 -10.39 -19.99
CA GLU A 35 -11.71 -9.39 -19.30
C GLU A 35 -11.01 -8.62 -18.16
N GLY A 36 -9.71 -8.82 -17.94
CA GLY A 36 -8.83 -7.94 -17.15
C GLY A 36 -9.31 -7.60 -15.73
N VAL A 37 -8.76 -8.26 -14.70
CA VAL A 37 -9.00 -7.87 -13.30
C VAL A 37 -8.48 -6.44 -13.07
N PRO A 38 -9.27 -5.52 -12.49
CA PRO A 38 -8.79 -4.17 -12.22
C PRO A 38 -7.59 -4.21 -11.28
N THR A 39 -6.50 -3.55 -11.66
CA THR A 39 -5.25 -3.50 -10.88
C THR A 39 -5.50 -3.02 -9.43
N GLY A 40 -6.49 -2.15 -9.23
CA GLY A 40 -6.92 -1.69 -7.90
C GLY A 40 -7.43 -2.80 -6.97
N VAL A 41 -8.07 -3.86 -7.49
CA VAL A 41 -8.52 -5.01 -6.69
C VAL A 41 -7.32 -5.78 -6.14
N ILE A 42 -6.29 -5.97 -6.97
CA ILE A 42 -5.06 -6.66 -6.58
C ILE A 42 -4.29 -5.84 -5.53
N VAL A 43 -4.19 -4.53 -5.72
CA VAL A 43 -3.60 -3.62 -4.72
C VAL A 43 -4.40 -3.66 -3.41
N ALA A 44 -5.75 -3.65 -3.48
CA ALA A 44 -6.60 -3.69 -2.30
C ALA A 44 -6.46 -5.01 -1.51
N LEU A 45 -6.28 -6.15 -2.19
CA LEU A 45 -6.01 -7.43 -1.53
C LEU A 45 -4.71 -7.43 -0.73
N ILE A 46 -3.71 -6.64 -1.13
CA ILE A 46 -2.46 -6.45 -0.38
C ILE A 46 -2.63 -5.38 0.71
N GLY A 47 -3.32 -4.29 0.39
CA GLY A 47 -3.53 -3.16 1.29
C GLY A 47 -4.42 -3.48 2.49
N ALA A 48 -5.48 -4.26 2.31
CA ALA A 48 -6.42 -4.64 3.36
C ALA A 48 -5.76 -5.41 4.53
N PRO A 49 -5.01 -6.50 4.32
CA PRO A 49 -4.33 -7.19 5.41
C PRO A 49 -3.25 -6.32 6.05
N TYR A 50 -2.53 -5.50 5.28
CA TYR A 50 -1.55 -4.56 5.82
C TYR A 50 -2.22 -3.50 6.72
N PHE A 51 -3.38 -2.98 6.32
CA PHE A 51 -4.13 -2.02 7.10
C PHE A 51 -4.65 -2.63 8.40
N ILE A 52 -5.20 -3.85 8.35
CA ILE A 52 -5.64 -4.58 9.55
C ILE A 52 -4.45 -4.83 10.49
N TYR A 53 -3.29 -5.22 9.95
CA TYR A 53 -2.06 -5.40 10.72
C TYR A 53 -1.63 -4.10 11.40
N LEU A 54 -1.66 -2.98 10.67
CA LEU A 54 -1.30 -1.66 11.20
C LEU A 54 -2.26 -1.25 12.33
N LEU A 55 -3.56 -1.45 12.16
CA LEU A 55 -4.57 -1.17 13.18
C LEU A 55 -4.32 -1.99 14.45
N SER A 56 -4.07 -3.29 14.32
CA SER A 56 -3.75 -4.16 15.47
C SER A 56 -2.48 -3.72 16.18
N LYS A 57 -1.45 -3.34 15.42
CA LYS A 57 -0.18 -2.83 15.96
C LYS A 57 -0.37 -1.50 16.71
N GLN A 58 -1.17 -0.58 16.17
CA GLN A 58 -1.45 0.69 16.84
C GLN A 58 -2.23 0.49 18.14
N ARG A 59 -3.23 -0.40 18.14
CA ARG A 59 -3.97 -0.76 19.37
C ARG A 59 -3.05 -1.22 20.49
N ASN A 60 -2.05 -2.05 20.17
CA ASN A 60 -1.05 -2.53 21.14
C ASN A 60 -0.11 -1.43 21.66
N GLN A 61 0.10 -0.35 20.91
CA GLN A 61 0.92 0.78 21.36
C GLN A 61 0.14 1.73 22.28
N VAL A 62 -1.16 1.92 22.02
CA VAL A 62 -2.04 2.76 22.86
C VAL A 62 -2.20 2.13 24.25
N GLY A 63 -2.41 0.81 24.33
CA GLY A 63 -2.47 0.09 25.62
C GLY A 63 -1.14 0.04 26.39
N ARG A 64 -0.02 0.45 25.78
CA ARG A 64 1.32 0.49 26.42
C ARG A 64 1.70 1.89 26.92
N ARG A 65 0.83 2.88 26.72
CA ARG A 65 0.99 4.28 27.17
C ARG A 65 -0.03 4.70 28.23
N ALA A 66 -0.94 3.80 28.60
CA ALA A 66 -1.80 3.92 29.78
C ALA A 66 -1.17 3.12 30.92
#